data_AF-A0A429R7T8-F1
#
_entry.id   AF-A0A429R7T8-F1
#
_cell.length_a   1.000
_cell.length_b   1.000
_cell.length_c   1.000
_cell.angle_alpha   90.00
_cell.angle_beta   90.00
_cell.angle_gamma   90.00
#
_symmetry.space_group_name_H-M   'P 1'
#
loop_
_entity.id
_entity.type
_entity.pdbx_description
1 polymer ?
#
loop_
_entity_poly.entity_id
_entity_poly.type
_entity_poly.pdbx_seq_one_letter_code
_entity_poly.pdbx_strand_id
1 'polypeptide(L)'
;MGRTRHPSPRQRLGYWFDNTMARSTPALIGWLSALCTAVVVPAGVLLVWADPHTPTTPRNLLLGAWKNLGTVFKLGGPVGTPVFVLLSVLVAAVGVFFASTLVGLITTGVNQKIMDLRKGRSVVLEDGHTVLLGWSEQALPIISELAQANANLRRAAVAVLADRDKTEMEDEIRALVPRSGPTRVVCRTGRPDDPADVALVGAGTARSVIVLTPEGPTADAQIVRTLLALDRSLARPGQRPPGHRGPGHVVTALRDTAHLTAARLAGGPRTCVLCFDEIMARLIVQTCRQPGLPLVHLELLDYAGDEFYFAVEPRLTGRTYGEALLAYDTSAVAGLRRKDGTLLLNPPSGTVLGAGDAVVAVSRDDDTVVLAPAPFPV
;
A
#
# COMPACT_ATOMS: atom_id res chain seq x y z
N MET A 1 -6.53 51.10 -2.50
CA MET A 1 -5.16 50.75 -2.94
C MET A 1 -4.29 50.44 -1.72
N GLY A 2 -4.21 49.16 -1.33
CA GLY A 2 -3.33 48.73 -0.22
C GLY A 2 -1.95 48.39 -0.77
N ARG A 3 -0.93 49.13 -0.36
CA ARG A 3 0.48 48.83 -0.70
C ARG A 3 0.86 47.46 -0.14
N THR A 4 1.13 46.50 -1.02
CA THR A 4 1.76 45.22 -0.68
C THR A 4 3.14 45.50 -0.11
N ARG A 5 3.31 45.40 1.21
CA ARG A 5 4.62 45.47 1.86
C ARG A 5 5.42 44.25 1.43
N HIS A 6 6.48 44.46 0.64
CA HIS A 6 7.42 43.39 0.32
C HIS A 6 8.05 42.84 1.61
N PRO A 7 8.14 41.52 1.77
CA PRO A 7 8.73 40.92 2.97
C PRO A 7 10.18 41.35 3.09
N SER A 8 10.57 41.77 4.29
CA SER A 8 11.93 42.22 4.58
C SER A 8 12.94 41.10 4.34
N PRO A 9 14.21 41.42 3.99
CA PRO A 9 15.24 40.42 3.77
C PRO A 9 15.45 39.49 4.98
N ARG A 10 15.24 39.97 6.21
CA ARG A 10 15.26 39.14 7.44
C ARG A 10 14.12 38.12 7.48
N GLN A 11 12.92 38.48 7.06
CA GLN A 11 11.78 37.56 7.00
C GLN A 11 11.97 36.51 5.91
N ARG A 12 12.58 36.87 4.77
CA ARG A 12 12.93 35.91 3.72
C ARG A 12 14.00 34.91 4.19
N LEU A 13 14.99 35.40 4.93
CA LEU A 13 16.05 34.55 5.49
C LEU A 13 15.50 33.61 6.58
N GLY A 14 14.64 34.12 7.47
CA GLY A 14 13.95 33.30 8.47
C GLY A 14 13.05 32.23 7.84
N TYR A 15 12.25 32.61 6.86
CA TYR A 15 11.41 31.67 6.11
C TYR A 15 12.23 30.59 5.39
N TRP A 16 13.37 30.97 4.80
CA TRP A 16 14.28 30.03 4.16
C TRP A 16 14.91 29.07 5.18
N PHE A 17 15.35 29.59 6.33
CA PHE A 17 15.89 28.79 7.44
C PHE A 17 14.86 27.79 7.96
N ASP A 18 13.65 28.25 8.28
CA ASP A 18 12.56 27.41 8.79
C ASP A 18 12.20 26.30 7.80
N ASN A 19 12.14 26.63 6.50
CA ASN A 19 11.82 25.65 5.45
C ASN A 19 12.95 24.63 5.22
N THR A 20 14.22 25.01 5.47
CA THR A 20 15.33 24.04 5.44
C THR A 20 15.32 23.13 6.67
N MET A 21 15.02 23.64 7.86
CA MET A 21 14.93 22.85 9.09
C MET A 21 13.75 21.87 9.06
N ALA A 22 12.63 22.23 8.43
CA ALA A 22 11.44 21.41 8.35
C ALA A 22 11.54 20.21 7.37
N ARG A 23 12.55 20.17 6.50
CA ARG A 23 12.58 19.21 5.38
C ARG A 23 13.11 17.83 5.72
N SER A 24 14.12 17.69 6.61
CA SER A 24 14.68 16.38 6.96
C SER A 24 15.75 16.44 8.06
N THR A 25 15.99 15.31 8.75
CA THR A 25 17.07 15.14 9.75
C THR A 25 18.47 15.52 9.22
N PRO A 26 18.88 15.19 7.97
CA PRO A 26 20.13 15.66 7.39
C PRO A 26 20.26 17.19 7.31
N ALA A 27 19.17 17.92 7.07
CA ALA A 27 19.21 19.38 6.99
C ALA A 27 19.51 20.01 8.36
N LEU A 28 18.93 19.45 9.43
CA LEU A 28 19.24 19.86 10.81
C LEU A 28 20.69 19.56 11.18
N ILE A 29 21.22 18.39 10.80
CA ILE A 29 22.64 18.03 10.99
C ILE A 29 23.55 19.03 10.25
N GLY A 30 23.20 19.41 9.03
CA GLY A 30 23.94 20.40 8.25
C GLY A 30 24.01 21.76 8.94
N TRP A 31 22.88 22.27 9.43
CA TRP A 31 22.83 23.55 10.17
C TRP A 31 23.58 23.50 11.50
N LEU A 32 23.43 22.40 12.25
CA LEU A 32 24.16 22.20 13.50
C LEU A 32 25.68 22.16 13.24
N SER A 33 26.11 21.51 12.16
CA SER A 33 27.52 21.44 11.75
C SER A 33 28.06 22.80 11.31
N ALA A 34 27.26 23.59 10.59
CA ALA A 34 27.61 24.95 10.19
C ALA A 34 27.76 25.87 11.41
N LEU A 35 26.83 25.81 12.37
CA LEU A 35 26.89 26.57 13.62
C LEU A 35 28.11 26.17 14.46
N CYS A 36 28.37 24.86 14.59
CA CYS A 36 29.54 24.35 15.29
C CYS A 36 30.84 24.86 14.64
N THR A 37 30.94 24.80 13.32
CA THR A 37 32.10 25.30 12.56
C THR A 37 32.27 26.81 12.77
N ALA A 38 31.17 27.58 12.75
CA ALA A 38 31.19 29.03 12.96
C ALA A 38 31.66 29.45 14.36
N VAL A 39 31.56 28.56 15.36
CA VAL A 39 32.04 28.83 16.73
C VAL A 39 33.45 28.26 16.94
N VAL A 40 33.72 27.03 16.48
CA VAL A 40 34.98 26.32 16.72
C VAL A 40 36.13 26.92 15.90
N VAL A 41 35.90 27.34 14.65
CA VAL A 41 36.99 27.90 13.81
C VAL A 41 37.52 29.23 14.38
N PRO A 42 36.67 30.24 14.68
CA PRO A 42 37.16 31.49 15.28
C PRO A 42 37.78 31.28 16.66
N ALA A 43 37.17 30.44 17.50
CA ALA A 43 37.72 30.12 18.81
C ALA A 43 39.07 29.40 18.70
N GLY A 44 39.24 28.50 17.72
CA GLY A 44 40.51 27.84 17.41
C GLY A 44 41.60 28.83 16.97
N VAL A 45 41.25 29.79 16.11
CA VAL A 45 42.18 30.87 15.70
C VAL A 45 42.59 31.74 16.88
N LEU A 46 41.63 32.11 17.73
CA LEU A 46 41.88 32.87 18.97
C LEU A 46 42.74 32.10 19.96
N LEU A 47 42.56 30.78 20.11
CA LEU A 47 43.39 29.93 20.96
C LEU A 47 44.84 29.92 20.48
N VAL A 48 45.07 29.86 19.18
CA VAL A 48 46.43 29.89 18.60
C VAL A 48 47.07 31.28 18.78
N TRP A 49 46.30 32.36 18.67
CA TRP A 49 46.78 33.72 18.97
C TRP A 49 47.08 33.95 20.46
N ALA A 50 46.34 33.28 21.35
CA ALA A 50 46.48 33.42 22.81
C ALA A 50 47.58 32.51 23.40
N ASP A 51 48.16 31.59 22.63
CA ASP A 51 49.21 30.67 23.07
C ASP A 51 50.61 31.30 22.93
N PRO A 52 51.32 31.63 24.03
CA PRO A 52 52.62 32.30 24.00
C PRO A 52 53.76 31.47 23.36
N HIS A 53 53.56 30.18 23.13
CA HIS A 53 54.61 29.26 22.69
C HIS A 53 54.52 28.81 21.22
N THR A 54 53.60 29.38 20.43
CA THR A 54 53.45 29.00 19.01
C THR A 54 54.29 29.90 18.08
N PRO A 55 55.29 29.36 17.34
CA PRO A 55 56.00 30.13 16.33
C PRO A 55 55.09 30.47 15.14
N THR A 56 55.15 31.73 14.68
CA THR A 56 54.27 32.38 13.69
C THR A 56 54.45 31.91 12.24
N THR A 57 54.52 30.60 11.99
CA THR A 57 54.59 30.01 10.65
C THR A 57 53.24 29.39 10.27
N PRO A 58 52.69 29.61 9.05
CA PRO A 58 51.35 29.15 8.66
C PRO A 58 51.14 27.63 8.78
N ARG A 59 52.20 26.84 8.55
CA ARG A 59 52.17 25.38 8.75
C ARG A 59 51.98 25.00 10.22
N ASN A 60 52.58 25.74 11.14
CA ASN A 60 52.49 25.49 12.58
C ASN A 60 51.16 25.98 13.16
N LEU A 61 50.55 27.02 12.58
CA LEU A 61 49.19 27.45 12.90
C LEU A 61 48.15 26.37 12.54
N LEU A 62 48.29 25.74 11.36
CA LEU A 62 47.45 24.62 10.93
C LEU A 62 47.62 23.38 11.83
N LEU A 63 48.86 23.04 12.19
CA LEU A 63 49.16 21.95 13.11
C LEU A 63 48.63 22.23 14.53
N GLY A 64 48.71 23.47 15.00
CA GLY A 64 48.14 23.91 16.28
C GLY A 64 46.62 23.83 16.28
N ALA A 65 45.96 24.29 15.22
CA ALA A 65 44.51 24.15 15.05
C ALA A 65 44.08 22.67 15.02
N TRP A 66 44.79 21.80 14.30
CA TRP A 66 44.54 20.35 14.27
C TRP A 66 44.69 19.70 15.64
N LYS A 67 45.77 20.04 16.36
CA LYS A 67 46.03 19.52 17.72
C LYS A 67 44.94 19.98 18.70
N ASN A 68 44.52 21.25 18.60
CA ASN A 68 43.47 21.83 19.43
C ASN A 68 42.09 21.22 19.11
N LEU A 69 41.81 20.87 17.85
CA LEU A 69 40.61 20.15 17.43
C LEU A 69 40.54 18.75 18.09
N GLY A 70 41.68 18.04 18.16
CA GLY A 70 41.78 16.74 18.82
C GLY A 70 41.65 16.80 20.35
N THR A 71 41.81 17.97 20.97
CA THR A 71 41.61 18.19 22.41
C THR A 71 40.21 18.67 22.79
N VAL A 72 39.32 18.97 21.83
CA VAL A 72 37.94 19.43 22.10
C VAL A 72 37.15 18.44 22.98
N PHE A 73 37.46 17.14 22.88
CA PHE A 73 36.87 16.09 23.71
C PHE A 73 37.69 15.72 24.95
N LYS A 74 38.88 16.31 25.13
CA LYS A 74 39.72 16.08 26.31
C LYS A 74 39.48 17.17 27.34
N LEU A 75 38.67 16.86 28.35
CA LEU A 75 38.53 17.69 29.55
C LEU A 75 39.84 17.62 30.35
N GLY A 76 40.62 18.71 30.37
CA GLY A 76 41.88 18.82 31.14
C GLY A 76 43.11 19.17 30.30
N GLY A 77 43.11 20.37 29.69
CA GLY A 77 44.25 20.90 28.91
C GLY A 77 45.29 21.66 29.75
N PRO A 78 46.41 22.08 29.13
CA PRO A 78 47.46 22.86 29.80
C PRO A 78 46.93 24.17 30.38
N VAL A 79 47.39 24.52 31.57
CA VAL A 79 46.99 25.72 32.30
C VAL A 79 47.76 26.93 31.74
N GLY A 80 47.08 27.77 30.98
CA GLY A 80 47.63 28.98 30.34
C GLY A 80 47.12 30.28 30.96
N THR A 81 47.02 31.35 30.15
CA THR A 81 46.38 32.60 30.58
C THR A 81 44.90 32.39 30.91
N PRO A 82 44.28 33.18 31.80
CA PRO A 82 42.85 33.05 32.13
C PRO A 82 41.92 33.08 30.90
N VAL A 83 42.31 33.85 29.88
CA VAL A 83 41.60 33.94 28.59
C VAL A 83 41.69 32.63 27.81
N PHE A 84 42.87 32.00 27.76
CA PHE A 84 43.07 30.70 27.11
C PHE A 84 42.22 29.62 27.79
N VAL A 85 42.19 29.58 29.12
CA VAL A 85 41.41 28.61 29.88
C VAL A 85 39.91 28.79 29.61
N LEU A 86 39.40 30.03 29.68
CA LEU A 86 37.99 30.32 29.40
C LEU A 86 37.59 29.89 27.98
N LEU A 87 38.43 30.21 26.99
CA LEU A 87 38.20 29.85 25.60
C LEU A 87 38.25 28.34 25.36
N SER A 88 39.17 27.63 26.02
CA SER A 88 39.23 26.17 25.95
C SER A 88 37.99 25.49 26.57
N VAL A 89 37.47 26.03 27.68
CA VAL A 89 36.24 25.54 28.32
C VAL A 89 35.04 25.79 27.42
N LEU A 90 34.95 26.98 26.80
CA LEU A 90 33.88 27.31 25.87
C LEU A 90 33.88 26.37 24.66
N VAL A 91 35.04 26.14 24.04
CA VAL A 91 35.18 25.21 22.90
C VAL A 91 34.82 23.78 23.30
N ALA A 92 35.27 23.31 24.46
CA ALA A 92 34.91 21.99 24.98
C ALA A 92 33.41 21.87 25.24
N ALA A 93 32.77 22.88 25.84
CA ALA A 93 31.33 22.91 26.08
C ALA A 93 30.53 22.88 24.78
N VAL A 94 30.93 23.67 23.78
CA VAL A 94 30.31 23.66 22.44
C VAL A 94 30.50 22.31 21.75
N GLY A 95 31.67 21.70 21.88
CA GLY A 95 31.97 20.37 21.33
C GLY A 95 31.12 19.26 21.97
N VAL A 96 30.99 19.25 23.29
CA VAL A 96 30.14 18.29 24.02
C VAL A 96 28.67 18.51 23.69
N PHE A 97 28.20 19.76 23.62
CA PHE A 97 26.84 20.09 23.21
C PHE A 97 26.57 19.59 21.78
N PHE A 98 27.46 19.92 20.83
CA PHE A 98 27.37 19.46 19.45
C PHE A 98 27.32 17.94 19.34
N ALA A 99 28.24 17.24 20.00
CA ALA A 99 28.28 15.78 19.97
C ALA A 99 27.02 15.15 20.57
N SER A 100 26.54 15.68 21.70
CA SER A 100 25.32 15.20 22.36
C SER A 100 24.08 15.39 21.48
N THR A 101 23.93 16.58 20.89
CA THR A 101 22.83 16.88 19.97
C THR A 101 22.94 16.05 18.69
N LEU A 102 24.14 15.86 18.14
CA LEU A 102 24.37 15.05 16.94
C LEU A 102 23.98 13.58 17.18
N VAL A 103 24.42 12.98 18.28
CA VAL A 103 24.02 11.61 18.66
C VAL A 103 22.50 11.53 18.82
N GLY A 104 21.88 12.52 19.45
CA GLY A 104 20.42 12.62 19.56
C GLY A 104 19.72 12.60 18.20
N LEU A 105 20.11 13.48 17.27
CA LEU A 105 19.51 13.54 15.93
C LEU A 105 19.72 12.26 15.13
N ILE A 106 20.93 11.67 15.17
CA ILE A 106 21.22 10.41 14.49
C ILE A 106 20.34 9.30 15.07
N THR A 107 20.24 9.21 16.39
CA THR A 107 19.39 8.21 17.07
C THR A 107 17.92 8.37 16.68
N THR A 108 17.39 9.60 16.68
CA THR A 108 16.03 9.87 16.22
C THR A 108 15.83 9.51 14.74
N GLY A 109 16.78 9.85 13.86
CA GLY A 109 16.71 9.52 12.44
C GLY A 109 16.74 8.01 12.17
N VAL A 110 17.60 7.28 12.87
CA VAL A 110 17.67 5.81 12.81
C VAL A 110 16.38 5.20 13.36
N ASN A 111 15.90 5.64 14.52
CA ASN A 111 14.64 5.18 15.09
C ASN A 111 13.46 5.44 14.15
N GLN A 112 13.39 6.61 13.53
CA GLN A 112 12.35 6.93 12.55
C GLN A 112 12.42 5.98 11.36
N LYS A 113 13.62 5.69 10.84
CA LYS A 113 13.79 4.75 9.74
C LYS A 113 13.41 3.32 10.14
N ILE A 114 13.75 2.88 11.35
CA ILE A 114 13.34 1.59 11.90
C ILE A 114 11.82 1.54 12.04
N MET A 115 11.18 2.61 12.53
CA MET A 115 9.72 2.70 12.63
C MET A 115 9.05 2.69 11.24
N ASP A 116 9.62 3.36 10.24
CA ASP A 116 9.12 3.32 8.87
C ASP A 116 9.22 1.91 8.28
N LEU A 117 10.30 1.19 8.56
CA LEU A 117 10.46 -0.22 8.16
C LEU A 117 9.48 -1.13 8.91
N ARG A 118 9.24 -0.86 10.20
CA ARG A 118 8.24 -1.55 11.02
C ARG A 118 6.82 -1.33 10.48
N LYS A 119 6.48 -0.11 10.05
CA LYS A 119 5.22 0.22 9.36
C LYS A 119 5.16 -0.27 7.91
N GLY A 120 6.30 -0.70 7.36
CA GLY A 120 6.41 -1.16 5.99
C GLY A 120 6.27 -0.06 4.94
N ARG A 121 6.71 1.19 5.17
CA ARG A 121 6.55 2.30 4.20
C ARG A 121 7.24 2.16 2.84
N SER A 122 7.81 0.99 2.53
CA SER A 122 8.32 0.64 1.22
C SER A 122 7.20 0.23 0.27
N VAL A 123 7.27 0.70 -0.96
CA VAL A 123 6.33 0.34 -2.03
C VAL A 123 6.39 -1.16 -2.30
N VAL A 124 5.23 -1.79 -2.46
CA VAL A 124 5.06 -3.17 -2.93
C VAL A 124 5.34 -3.19 -4.43
N LEU A 125 6.29 -4.02 -4.83
CA LEU A 125 6.76 -4.17 -6.22
C LEU A 125 6.28 -5.50 -6.83
N GLU A 126 5.05 -5.89 -6.49
CA GLU A 126 4.40 -7.07 -7.07
C GLU A 126 3.59 -6.67 -8.31
N ASP A 127 3.39 -7.62 -9.23
CA ASP A 127 2.61 -7.44 -10.46
C ASP A 127 1.54 -8.52 -10.56
N GLY A 128 0.33 -8.14 -10.97
CA GLY A 128 -0.82 -9.06 -11.04
C GLY A 128 -1.30 -9.59 -9.69
N HIS A 129 -0.89 -8.96 -8.57
CA HIS A 129 -1.31 -9.32 -7.22
C HIS A 129 -2.72 -8.81 -6.88
N THR A 130 -3.29 -9.29 -5.78
CA THR A 130 -4.53 -8.75 -5.22
C THR A 130 -4.20 -7.73 -4.14
N VAL A 131 -4.88 -6.59 -4.13
CA VAL A 131 -4.77 -5.57 -3.06
C VAL A 131 -6.00 -5.62 -2.17
N LEU A 132 -5.80 -5.66 -0.87
CA LEU A 132 -6.83 -5.57 0.16
C LEU A 132 -6.70 -4.22 0.88
N LEU A 133 -7.72 -3.37 0.77
CA LEU A 133 -7.75 -2.04 1.39
C LEU A 133 -8.68 -2.05 2.60
N GLY A 134 -8.12 -1.80 3.78
CA GLY A 134 -8.82 -1.84 5.07
C GLY A 134 -8.52 -3.11 5.86
N TRP A 135 -9.07 -3.16 7.08
CA TRP A 135 -9.03 -4.32 7.95
C TRP A 135 -10.36 -4.42 8.70
N SER A 136 -10.95 -5.61 8.72
CA SER A 136 -12.15 -5.98 9.47
C SER A 136 -12.14 -7.49 9.73
N GLU A 137 -13.14 -8.03 10.42
CA GLU A 137 -13.29 -9.48 10.62
C GLU A 137 -13.28 -10.30 9.31
N GLN A 138 -13.59 -9.66 8.17
CA GLN A 138 -13.60 -10.28 6.84
C GLN A 138 -12.19 -10.45 6.26
N ALA A 139 -11.18 -9.76 6.79
CA ALA A 139 -9.84 -9.76 6.20
C ALA A 139 -9.22 -11.16 6.17
N LEU A 140 -9.28 -11.90 7.28
CA LEU A 140 -8.66 -13.22 7.40
C LEU A 140 -9.38 -14.28 6.55
N PRO A 141 -10.73 -14.40 6.57
CA PRO A 141 -11.43 -15.28 5.64
C PRO A 141 -11.08 -14.96 4.18
N ILE A 142 -11.13 -13.70 3.77
CA ILE A 142 -10.80 -13.31 2.38
C ILE A 142 -9.37 -13.68 2.02
N ILE A 143 -8.39 -13.49 2.92
CA ILE A 143 -7.00 -13.88 2.68
C ILE A 143 -6.87 -15.40 2.56
N SER A 144 -7.58 -16.17 3.39
CA SER A 144 -7.61 -17.63 3.31
C SER A 144 -8.16 -18.11 1.97
N GLU A 145 -9.30 -17.56 1.55
CA GLU A 145 -9.92 -17.91 0.27
C GLU A 145 -9.04 -17.52 -0.93
N LEU A 146 -8.45 -16.32 -0.90
CA LEU A 146 -7.51 -15.90 -1.92
C LEU A 146 -6.28 -16.82 -1.98
N ALA A 147 -5.82 -17.34 -0.85
CA ALA A 147 -4.69 -18.28 -0.84
C ALA A 147 -5.04 -19.61 -1.52
N GLN A 148 -6.26 -20.11 -1.31
CA GLN A 148 -6.78 -21.32 -1.96
C GLN A 148 -6.97 -21.10 -3.47
N ALA A 149 -7.63 -20.01 -3.87
CA ALA A 149 -7.84 -19.67 -5.28
C ALA A 149 -6.51 -19.45 -6.04
N ASN A 150 -5.45 -19.08 -5.33
CA ASN A 150 -4.12 -18.89 -5.89
C ASN A 150 -3.25 -20.16 -5.88
N ALA A 151 -3.77 -21.32 -5.47
CA ALA A 151 -2.99 -22.55 -5.34
C ALA A 151 -2.26 -22.96 -6.63
N ASN A 152 -2.88 -22.72 -7.79
CA ASN A 152 -2.32 -23.02 -9.11
C ASN A 152 -1.34 -21.93 -9.64
N LEU A 153 -1.13 -20.82 -8.90
CA LEU A 153 -0.26 -19.72 -9.30
C LEU A 153 1.10 -19.79 -8.60
N ARG A 154 2.19 -19.86 -9.40
CA ARG A 154 3.56 -20.03 -8.88
C ARG A 154 4.11 -18.82 -8.08
N ARG A 155 3.51 -17.64 -8.21
CA ARG A 155 3.95 -16.37 -7.57
C ARG A 155 2.76 -15.49 -7.21
N ALA A 156 1.79 -16.04 -6.51
CA ALA A 156 0.67 -15.24 -6.03
C ALA A 156 1.07 -14.34 -4.87
N ALA A 157 0.52 -13.14 -4.83
CA ALA A 157 0.70 -12.21 -3.73
C ALA A 157 -0.60 -11.50 -3.38
N VAL A 158 -0.77 -11.21 -2.09
CA VAL A 158 -1.85 -10.38 -1.54
C VAL A 158 -1.21 -9.25 -0.75
N ALA A 159 -1.44 -8.01 -1.17
CA ALA A 159 -0.94 -6.83 -0.46
C ALA A 159 -2.06 -6.22 0.39
N VAL A 160 -1.85 -6.07 1.69
CA VAL A 160 -2.84 -5.52 2.63
C VAL A 160 -2.41 -4.12 3.07
N LEU A 161 -3.30 -3.14 2.97
CA LEU A 161 -3.12 -1.79 3.52
C LEU A 161 -4.20 -1.48 4.54
N ALA A 162 -3.83 -1.23 5.79
CA ALA A 162 -4.78 -0.82 6.82
C ALA A 162 -4.16 0.11 7.87
N ASP A 163 -5.02 0.84 8.58
CA ASP A 163 -4.63 1.67 9.72
C ASP A 163 -4.43 0.81 10.97
N ARG A 164 -3.52 -0.17 10.86
CA ARG A 164 -3.15 -1.15 11.89
C ARG A 164 -1.66 -1.44 11.81
N ASP A 165 -1.03 -1.85 12.91
CA ASP A 165 0.40 -2.16 12.91
C ASP A 165 0.68 -3.36 11.99
N LYS A 166 1.70 -3.22 11.15
CA LYS A 166 2.07 -4.24 10.16
C LYS A 166 2.41 -5.57 10.83
N THR A 167 3.19 -5.55 11.91
CA THR A 167 3.64 -6.77 12.58
C THR A 167 2.46 -7.49 13.21
N GLU A 168 1.54 -6.74 13.81
CA GLU A 168 0.28 -7.28 14.34
C GLU A 168 -0.55 -7.97 13.25
N MET A 169 -0.75 -7.32 12.09
CA MET A 169 -1.46 -7.93 10.96
C MET A 169 -0.76 -9.21 10.47
N GLU A 170 0.57 -9.17 10.31
CA GLU A 170 1.35 -10.33 9.84
C GLU A 170 1.30 -11.51 10.82
N ASP A 171 1.35 -11.23 12.12
CA ASP A 171 1.27 -12.27 13.15
C ASP A 171 -0.14 -12.87 13.24
N GLU A 172 -1.19 -12.06 13.11
CA GLU A 172 -2.57 -12.55 13.08
C GLU A 172 -2.85 -13.41 11.84
N ILE A 173 -2.38 -12.99 10.66
CA ILE A 173 -2.46 -13.79 9.42
C ILE A 173 -1.70 -15.11 9.59
N ARG A 174 -0.49 -15.09 10.17
CA ARG A 174 0.30 -16.31 10.40
C ARG A 174 -0.41 -17.27 11.36
N ALA A 175 -1.08 -16.75 12.38
CA ALA A 175 -1.77 -17.54 13.38
C ALA A 175 -3.05 -18.18 12.84
N LEU A 176 -3.85 -17.43 12.06
CA LEU A 176 -5.20 -17.81 11.67
C LEU A 176 -5.31 -18.29 10.21
N VAL A 177 -4.31 -18.03 9.37
CA VAL A 177 -4.23 -18.49 7.97
C VAL A 177 -2.94 -19.33 7.75
N PRO A 178 -2.83 -20.51 8.41
CA PRO A 178 -1.59 -21.31 8.38
C PRO A 178 -1.29 -21.93 7.01
N ARG A 179 -2.28 -22.00 6.11
CA ARG A 179 -2.17 -22.58 4.76
C ARG A 179 -2.21 -21.52 3.66
N SER A 180 -1.46 -20.44 3.82
CA SER A 180 -1.27 -19.47 2.73
C SER A 180 -0.56 -20.06 1.49
N GLY A 181 0.03 -21.26 1.61
CA GLY A 181 0.60 -22.00 0.48
C GLY A 181 1.69 -21.21 -0.24
N PRO A 182 1.67 -21.12 -1.59
CA PRO A 182 2.60 -20.27 -2.34
C PRO A 182 2.25 -18.78 -2.29
N THR A 183 1.10 -18.40 -1.72
CA THR A 183 0.62 -17.02 -1.72
C THR A 183 1.35 -16.19 -0.68
N ARG A 184 2.08 -15.18 -1.15
CA ARG A 184 2.79 -14.26 -0.29
C ARG A 184 1.87 -13.14 0.18
N VAL A 185 1.63 -13.03 1.49
CA VAL A 185 0.88 -11.91 2.06
C VAL A 185 1.84 -10.82 2.53
N VAL A 186 1.61 -9.58 2.11
CA VAL A 186 2.48 -8.43 2.38
C VAL A 186 1.66 -7.30 3.00
N CYS A 187 1.90 -7.00 4.27
CA CYS A 187 1.13 -6.00 5.00
C CYS A 187 1.83 -4.63 5.02
N ARG A 188 1.02 -3.56 5.03
CA ARG A 188 1.44 -2.16 5.08
C ARG A 188 0.55 -1.41 6.06
N THR A 189 1.18 -0.66 6.97
CA THR A 189 0.46 0.28 7.84
C THR A 189 0.25 1.58 7.09
N GLY A 190 -1.00 1.99 6.93
CA GLY A 190 -1.37 3.25 6.29
C GLY A 190 -2.87 3.35 6.09
N ARG A 191 -3.34 4.55 5.82
CA ARG A 191 -4.77 4.82 5.75
C ARG A 191 -5.32 4.53 4.34
N PRO A 192 -6.35 3.68 4.19
CA PRO A 192 -6.95 3.42 2.89
C PRO A 192 -7.60 4.65 2.23
N ASP A 193 -7.96 5.66 3.01
CA ASP A 193 -8.52 6.94 2.54
C ASP A 193 -7.46 7.99 2.17
N ASP A 194 -6.16 7.66 2.28
CA ASP A 194 -5.06 8.52 1.83
C ASP A 194 -4.45 7.98 0.52
N PRO A 195 -4.52 8.74 -0.60
CA PRO A 195 -3.91 8.34 -1.87
C PRO A 195 -2.39 8.08 -1.77
N ALA A 196 -1.66 8.73 -0.85
CA ALA A 196 -0.23 8.50 -0.64
C ALA A 196 0.05 7.11 -0.07
N ASP A 197 -0.79 6.64 0.85
CA ASP A 197 -0.64 5.32 1.46
C ASP A 197 -1.14 4.21 0.52
N VAL A 198 -2.21 4.46 -0.25
CA VAL A 198 -2.68 3.53 -1.30
C VAL A 198 -1.58 3.26 -2.35
N ALA A 199 -0.72 4.25 -2.63
CA ALA A 199 0.40 4.06 -3.53
C ALA A 199 1.45 3.06 -3.01
N LEU A 200 1.51 2.81 -1.69
CA LEU A 200 2.45 1.86 -1.09
C LEU A 200 2.16 0.41 -1.46
N VAL A 201 0.92 0.07 -1.82
CA VAL A 201 0.53 -1.31 -2.17
C VAL A 201 0.49 -1.59 -3.66
N GLY A 202 0.94 -0.65 -4.50
CA GLY A 202 1.05 -0.89 -5.94
C GLY A 202 -0.28 -1.16 -6.63
N ALA A 203 -1.38 -0.51 -6.21
CA ALA A 203 -2.71 -0.76 -6.75
C ALA A 203 -2.84 -0.59 -8.28
N GLY A 204 -1.91 0.13 -8.92
CA GLY A 204 -1.86 0.30 -10.37
C GLY A 204 -1.45 -0.94 -11.18
N THR A 205 -0.70 -1.86 -10.57
CA THR A 205 -0.25 -3.13 -11.17
C THR A 205 -1.05 -4.34 -10.66
N ALA A 206 -1.98 -4.11 -9.73
CA ALA A 206 -2.81 -5.15 -9.15
C ALA A 206 -3.79 -5.75 -10.19
N ARG A 207 -4.01 -7.06 -10.14
CA ARG A 207 -5.07 -7.72 -10.91
C ARG A 207 -6.45 -7.32 -10.40
N SER A 208 -6.60 -7.23 -9.08
CA SER A 208 -7.83 -6.82 -8.43
C SER A 208 -7.56 -6.03 -7.14
N VAL A 209 -8.51 -5.18 -6.76
CA VAL A 209 -8.52 -4.44 -5.50
C VAL A 209 -9.83 -4.74 -4.77
N ILE A 210 -9.75 -5.17 -3.52
CA ILE A 210 -10.89 -5.42 -2.65
C ILE A 210 -10.87 -4.36 -1.55
N VAL A 211 -11.93 -3.56 -1.45
CA VAL A 211 -12.10 -2.57 -0.37
C VAL A 211 -13.01 -3.18 0.69
N LEU A 212 -12.42 -3.46 1.85
CA LEU A 212 -13.14 -4.01 2.98
C LEU A 212 -14.05 -2.98 3.62
N THR A 213 -15.23 -3.44 4.02
CA THR A 213 -16.17 -2.63 4.79
C THR A 213 -15.62 -2.44 6.20
N PRO A 214 -15.31 -1.21 6.62
CA PRO A 214 -14.87 -0.94 7.98
C PRO A 214 -16.05 -1.07 8.95
N GLU A 215 -15.76 -1.14 10.24
CA GLU A 215 -16.78 -1.21 11.28
C GLU A 215 -17.33 0.17 11.64
N GLY A 216 -18.58 0.18 12.12
CA GLY A 216 -19.23 1.38 12.64
C GLY A 216 -20.22 2.06 11.67
N PRO A 217 -20.88 3.13 12.14
CA PRO A 217 -22.02 3.74 11.44
C PRO A 217 -21.64 4.54 10.20
N THR A 218 -20.36 4.92 10.04
CA THR A 218 -19.87 5.70 8.90
C THR A 218 -19.14 4.84 7.86
N ALA A 219 -19.35 3.52 7.89
CA ALA A 219 -18.59 2.58 7.08
C ALA A 219 -18.70 2.84 5.57
N ASP A 220 -19.92 3.05 5.07
CA ASP A 220 -20.17 3.28 3.66
C ASP A 220 -19.56 4.60 3.17
N ALA A 221 -19.59 5.65 3.99
CA ALA A 221 -18.94 6.93 3.69
C ALA A 221 -17.40 6.77 3.63
N GLN A 222 -16.82 5.92 4.48
CA GLN A 222 -15.40 5.62 4.45
C GLN A 222 -15.01 4.83 3.19
N ILE A 223 -15.84 3.89 2.74
CA ILE A 223 -15.64 3.18 1.47
C ILE A 223 -15.60 4.18 0.30
N VAL A 224 -16.54 5.13 0.23
CA VAL A 224 -16.55 6.16 -0.81
C VAL A 224 -15.24 6.96 -0.80
N ARG A 225 -14.73 7.34 0.38
CA ARG A 225 -13.43 8.03 0.51
C ARG A 225 -12.26 7.17 0.03
N THR A 226 -12.23 5.89 0.40
CA THR A 226 -11.21 4.94 -0.06
C THR A 226 -11.24 4.77 -1.58
N LEU A 227 -12.41 4.70 -2.20
CA LEU A 227 -12.56 4.64 -3.66
C LEU A 227 -12.02 5.91 -4.34
N LEU A 228 -12.33 7.10 -3.80
CA LEU A 228 -11.77 8.36 -4.29
C LEU A 228 -10.25 8.43 -4.13
N ALA A 229 -9.73 7.92 -3.00
CA ALA A 229 -8.30 7.87 -2.75
C ALA A 229 -7.58 6.93 -3.71
N LEU A 230 -8.19 5.77 -4.00
CA LEU A 230 -7.73 4.82 -5.00
C LEU A 230 -7.70 5.46 -6.40
N ASP A 231 -8.80 6.06 -6.86
CA ASP A 231 -8.86 6.73 -8.17
C ASP A 231 -7.76 7.80 -8.30
N ARG A 232 -7.60 8.64 -7.28
CA ARG A 232 -6.56 9.67 -7.25
C ARG A 232 -5.14 9.09 -7.23
N SER A 233 -4.93 7.96 -6.57
CA SER A 233 -3.63 7.26 -6.59
C SER A 233 -3.32 6.73 -7.99
N LEU A 234 -4.30 6.13 -8.65
CA LEU A 234 -4.18 5.57 -10.00
C LEU A 234 -4.01 6.64 -11.09
N ALA A 235 -4.48 7.87 -10.84
CA ALA A 235 -4.32 9.00 -11.74
C ALA A 235 -2.90 9.62 -11.71
N ARG A 236 -2.05 9.26 -10.75
CA ARG A 236 -0.71 9.87 -10.61
C ARG A 236 0.22 9.46 -11.78
N PRO A 237 0.88 10.43 -12.46
CA PRO A 237 1.87 10.14 -13.49
C PRO A 237 3.06 9.35 -12.92
N GLY A 238 3.52 8.33 -13.65
CA GLY A 238 4.74 7.58 -13.31
C GLY A 238 4.56 6.33 -12.43
N GLN A 239 3.37 6.07 -11.90
CA GLN A 239 3.07 4.80 -11.20
C GLN A 239 2.38 3.75 -12.09
N ARG A 240 2.09 4.08 -13.34
CA ARG A 240 1.62 3.14 -14.36
C ARG A 240 2.80 2.65 -15.21
N PRO A 241 3.12 1.35 -15.22
CA PRO A 241 3.99 0.80 -16.23
C PRO A 241 3.38 1.03 -17.63
N PRO A 242 4.20 1.26 -18.66
CA PRO A 242 3.73 1.30 -20.05
C PRO A 242 2.95 0.02 -20.37
N GLY A 243 1.74 0.15 -20.93
CA GLY A 243 0.88 -0.98 -21.31
C GLY A 243 -0.13 -1.46 -20.24
N HIS A 244 -0.05 -1.00 -18.99
CA HIS A 244 -0.98 -1.40 -17.93
C HIS A 244 -2.16 -0.43 -17.81
N ARG A 245 -3.39 -0.94 -17.95
CA ARG A 245 -4.61 -0.13 -17.96
C ARG A 245 -5.09 0.30 -16.57
N GLY A 246 -4.30 0.11 -15.50
CA GLY A 246 -4.75 0.19 -14.09
C GLY A 246 -5.29 -1.15 -13.58
N PRO A 247 -5.83 -1.22 -12.36
CA PRO A 247 -6.32 -2.49 -11.81
C PRO A 247 -7.39 -3.10 -12.70
N GLY A 248 -7.39 -4.43 -12.78
CA GLY A 248 -8.36 -5.17 -13.57
C GLY A 248 -9.79 -4.90 -13.10
N HIS A 249 -10.04 -5.12 -11.80
CA HIS A 249 -11.35 -4.91 -11.17
C HIS A 249 -11.22 -4.39 -9.75
N VAL A 250 -12.17 -3.56 -9.31
CA VAL A 250 -12.30 -3.12 -7.92
C VAL A 250 -13.61 -3.68 -7.37
N VAL A 251 -13.59 -4.27 -6.18
CA VAL A 251 -14.79 -4.83 -5.53
C VAL A 251 -14.94 -4.26 -4.14
N THR A 252 -16.16 -3.89 -3.78
CA THR A 252 -16.51 -3.46 -2.42
C THR A 252 -17.95 -3.79 -2.10
N ALA A 253 -18.30 -3.77 -0.81
CA ALA A 253 -19.65 -3.97 -0.33
C ALA A 253 -20.10 -2.80 0.55
N LEU A 254 -21.29 -2.29 0.30
CA LEU A 254 -21.99 -1.30 1.12
C LEU A 254 -23.14 -1.96 1.87
N ARG A 255 -23.56 -1.35 2.98
CA ARG A 255 -24.79 -1.75 3.68
C ARG A 255 -25.98 -0.93 3.16
N ASP A 256 -25.83 0.39 3.14
CA ASP A 256 -26.89 1.32 2.76
C ASP A 256 -26.85 1.66 1.26
N THR A 257 -27.96 1.37 0.60
CA THR A 257 -28.21 1.73 -0.80
C THR A 257 -28.11 3.24 -1.09
N ALA A 258 -28.29 4.12 -0.07
CA ALA A 258 -28.15 5.56 -0.23
C ALA A 258 -26.75 5.98 -0.70
N HIS A 259 -25.71 5.22 -0.36
CA HIS A 259 -24.32 5.50 -0.74
C HIS A 259 -23.92 4.84 -2.07
N LEU A 260 -24.78 4.01 -2.66
CA LEU A 260 -24.49 3.22 -3.86
C LEU A 260 -24.10 4.10 -5.06
N THR A 261 -24.85 5.16 -5.31
CA THR A 261 -24.58 6.09 -6.41
C THR A 261 -23.23 6.80 -6.23
N ALA A 262 -22.95 7.26 -5.02
CA ALA A 262 -21.69 7.93 -4.70
C ALA A 262 -20.49 6.98 -4.85
N ALA A 263 -20.62 5.73 -4.38
CA ALA A 263 -19.57 4.72 -4.52
C ALA A 263 -19.32 4.34 -5.99
N ARG A 264 -20.37 4.16 -6.79
CA ARG A 264 -20.23 3.88 -8.24
C ARG A 264 -19.56 5.04 -8.98
N LEU A 265 -19.90 6.29 -8.65
CA LEU A 265 -19.25 7.47 -9.22
C LEU A 265 -17.77 7.57 -8.79
N ALA A 266 -17.47 7.31 -7.52
CA ALA A 266 -16.11 7.37 -6.99
C ALA A 266 -15.20 6.27 -7.55
N GLY A 267 -15.70 5.04 -7.65
CA GLY A 267 -14.94 3.89 -8.14
C GLY A 267 -14.91 3.75 -9.67
N GLY A 268 -15.79 4.45 -10.40
CA GLY A 268 -15.85 4.41 -11.85
C GLY A 268 -16.28 3.05 -12.43
N PRO A 269 -16.15 2.84 -13.75
CA PRO A 269 -16.76 1.73 -14.48
C PRO A 269 -16.19 0.34 -14.16
N ARG A 270 -15.02 0.27 -13.50
CA ARG A 270 -14.37 -1.00 -13.13
C ARG A 270 -14.69 -1.45 -11.71
N THR A 271 -15.48 -0.66 -10.98
CA THR A 271 -15.85 -0.96 -9.60
C THR A 271 -17.18 -1.70 -9.56
N CYS A 272 -17.14 -2.92 -9.03
CA CYS A 272 -18.31 -3.66 -8.61
C CYS A 272 -18.65 -3.27 -7.17
N VAL A 273 -19.79 -2.60 -6.98
CA VAL A 273 -20.31 -2.25 -5.66
C VAL A 273 -21.48 -3.17 -5.34
N LEU A 274 -21.31 -4.01 -4.32
CA LEU A 274 -22.33 -4.91 -3.80
C LEU A 274 -23.13 -4.21 -2.70
N CYS A 275 -24.44 -4.41 -2.67
CA CYS A 275 -25.28 -3.99 -1.55
C CYS A 275 -25.59 -5.21 -0.70
N PHE A 276 -24.89 -5.34 0.42
CA PHE A 276 -24.91 -6.53 1.26
C PHE A 276 -26.31 -6.84 1.77
N ASP A 277 -27.00 -5.86 2.36
CA ASP A 277 -28.33 -6.04 2.94
C ASP A 277 -29.37 -6.46 1.89
N GLU A 278 -29.28 -5.92 0.66
CA GLU A 278 -30.17 -6.29 -0.44
C GLU A 278 -29.91 -7.73 -0.91
N ILE A 279 -28.64 -8.10 -1.10
CA ILE A 279 -28.26 -9.46 -1.53
C ILE A 279 -28.71 -10.48 -0.47
N MET A 280 -28.42 -10.21 0.80
CA MET A 280 -28.81 -11.09 1.91
C MET A 280 -30.32 -11.22 2.03
N ALA A 281 -31.08 -10.12 1.93
CA ALA A 281 -32.53 -10.18 1.95
C ALA A 281 -33.09 -11.05 0.81
N ARG A 282 -32.53 -10.93 -0.40
CA ARG A 282 -32.95 -11.76 -1.54
C ARG A 282 -32.61 -13.23 -1.35
N LEU A 283 -31.42 -13.56 -0.83
CA LEU A 283 -31.03 -14.93 -0.49
C LEU A 283 -31.97 -15.54 0.56
N ILE A 284 -32.30 -14.79 1.62
CA ILE A 284 -33.25 -15.25 2.65
C ILE A 284 -34.61 -15.56 2.03
N VAL A 285 -35.17 -14.64 1.23
CA VAL A 285 -36.47 -14.85 0.58
C VAL A 285 -36.43 -16.06 -0.36
N GLN A 286 -35.36 -16.24 -1.12
CA GLN A 286 -35.21 -17.37 -2.04
C GLN A 286 -35.12 -18.71 -1.29
N THR A 287 -34.33 -18.77 -0.23
CA THR A 287 -34.16 -19.98 0.60
C THR A 287 -35.43 -20.36 1.35
N CYS A 288 -36.24 -19.38 1.77
CA CYS A 288 -37.58 -19.64 2.34
C CYS A 288 -38.56 -20.22 1.32
N ARG A 289 -38.42 -19.87 0.03
CA ARG A 289 -39.34 -20.31 -1.03
C ARG A 289 -38.98 -21.67 -1.61
N GLN A 290 -37.71 -22.06 -1.57
CA GLN A 290 -37.23 -23.29 -2.17
C GLN A 290 -36.38 -24.07 -1.14
N PRO A 291 -36.95 -25.08 -0.48
CA PRO A 291 -36.19 -26.00 0.36
C PRO A 291 -35.01 -26.60 -0.41
N GLY A 292 -33.85 -26.71 0.24
CA GLY A 292 -32.61 -27.21 -0.37
C GLY A 292 -31.76 -26.16 -1.09
N LEU A 293 -32.34 -25.03 -1.53
CA LEU A 293 -31.57 -23.92 -2.10
C LEU A 293 -30.49 -23.34 -1.16
N PRO A 294 -30.67 -23.24 0.17
CA PRO A 294 -29.57 -22.78 1.02
C PRO A 294 -28.34 -23.69 0.97
N LEU A 295 -28.50 -25.01 0.78
CA LEU A 295 -27.35 -25.92 0.61
C LEU A 295 -26.62 -25.64 -0.71
N VAL A 296 -27.36 -25.38 -1.78
CA VAL A 296 -26.79 -24.99 -3.07
C VAL A 296 -26.04 -23.67 -2.97
N HIS A 297 -26.58 -22.67 -2.26
CA HIS A 297 -25.88 -21.41 -2.03
C HIS A 297 -24.63 -21.57 -1.19
N LEU A 298 -24.65 -22.43 -0.16
CA LEU A 298 -23.45 -22.70 0.64
C LEU A 298 -22.36 -23.35 -0.22
N GLU A 299 -22.70 -24.35 -1.04
CA GLU A 299 -21.73 -24.99 -1.94
C GLU A 299 -21.17 -24.01 -2.98
N LEU A 300 -22.04 -23.22 -3.64
CA LEU A 300 -21.61 -22.30 -4.71
C LEU A 300 -20.92 -21.02 -4.23
N LEU A 301 -21.04 -20.66 -2.94
CA LEU A 301 -20.40 -19.49 -2.35
C LEU A 301 -19.20 -19.86 -1.48
N ASP A 302 -18.99 -21.16 -1.21
CA ASP A 302 -17.74 -21.67 -0.69
C ASP A 302 -16.71 -21.75 -1.82
N TYR A 303 -15.42 -21.68 -1.48
CA TYR A 303 -14.32 -21.89 -2.44
C TYR A 303 -13.87 -23.35 -2.50
N ALA A 304 -14.49 -24.22 -1.70
CA ALA A 304 -14.34 -25.65 -1.81
C ALA A 304 -15.49 -26.22 -2.65
N GLY A 305 -15.17 -27.12 -3.58
CA GLY A 305 -16.19 -27.81 -4.39
C GLY A 305 -16.24 -27.30 -5.81
N ASP A 306 -17.45 -27.09 -6.33
CA ASP A 306 -17.68 -26.66 -7.71
C ASP A 306 -18.05 -25.17 -7.76
N GLU A 307 -17.35 -24.41 -8.61
CA GLU A 307 -17.47 -22.95 -8.71
C GLU A 307 -17.84 -22.51 -10.13
N PHE A 308 -18.18 -21.21 -10.29
CA PHE A 308 -18.47 -20.63 -11.60
C PHE A 308 -17.21 -20.23 -12.37
N TYR A 309 -17.05 -20.80 -13.56
CA TYR A 309 -15.98 -20.50 -14.48
C TYR A 309 -16.51 -20.01 -15.84
N PHE A 310 -15.67 -19.23 -16.52
CA PHE A 310 -15.91 -18.79 -17.89
C PHE A 310 -14.95 -19.51 -18.83
N ALA A 311 -15.48 -20.31 -19.76
CA ALA A 311 -14.66 -21.01 -20.75
C ALA A 311 -15.06 -20.62 -22.16
N VAL A 312 -14.10 -20.15 -22.95
CA VAL A 312 -14.29 -19.95 -24.40
C VAL A 312 -13.98 -21.29 -25.07
N GLU A 313 -15.00 -21.94 -25.62
CA GLU A 313 -14.86 -23.21 -26.31
C GLU A 313 -15.18 -23.05 -27.81
N PRO A 314 -14.15 -23.00 -28.69
CA PRO A 314 -14.34 -22.80 -30.12
C PRO A 314 -15.27 -23.82 -30.77
N ARG A 315 -15.30 -25.07 -30.29
CA ARG A 315 -16.13 -26.15 -30.86
C ARG A 315 -17.64 -25.96 -30.65
N LEU A 316 -18.05 -25.11 -29.73
CA LEU A 316 -19.46 -24.74 -29.53
C LEU A 316 -19.89 -23.52 -30.36
N THR A 317 -18.98 -22.88 -31.10
CA THR A 317 -19.34 -21.75 -31.97
C THR A 317 -20.37 -22.17 -33.01
N GLY A 318 -21.48 -21.43 -33.11
CA GLY A 318 -22.59 -21.72 -34.01
C GLY A 318 -23.59 -22.75 -33.48
N ARG A 319 -23.30 -23.41 -32.35
CA ARG A 319 -24.26 -24.28 -31.65
C ARG A 319 -25.23 -23.46 -30.81
N THR A 320 -26.32 -24.09 -30.44
CA THR A 320 -27.34 -23.54 -29.56
C THR A 320 -26.99 -23.75 -28.09
N TYR A 321 -27.55 -22.92 -27.21
CA TYR A 321 -27.41 -23.06 -25.77
C TYR A 321 -27.94 -24.42 -25.27
N GLY A 322 -29.02 -24.92 -25.89
CA GLY A 322 -29.57 -26.25 -25.62
C GLY A 322 -28.57 -27.37 -25.88
N GLU A 323 -27.80 -27.28 -26.97
CA GLU A 323 -26.73 -28.25 -27.25
C GLU A 323 -25.56 -28.09 -26.28
N ALA A 324 -25.22 -26.86 -25.89
CA ALA A 324 -24.16 -26.59 -24.92
C ALA A 324 -24.48 -27.18 -23.53
N LEU A 325 -25.75 -27.15 -23.09
CA LEU A 325 -26.20 -27.77 -21.84
C LEU A 325 -25.90 -29.27 -21.76
N LEU A 326 -25.85 -29.96 -22.92
CA LEU A 326 -25.62 -31.40 -23.02
C LEU A 326 -24.20 -31.74 -23.48
N ALA A 327 -23.30 -30.76 -23.50
CA ALA A 327 -21.97 -30.92 -24.11
C ALA A 327 -20.86 -31.26 -23.09
N TYR A 328 -21.17 -31.31 -21.80
CA TYR A 328 -20.21 -31.49 -20.70
C TYR A 328 -20.64 -32.66 -19.80
N ASP A 329 -19.71 -33.56 -19.48
CA ASP A 329 -19.95 -34.71 -18.59
C ASP A 329 -19.78 -34.35 -17.10
N THR A 330 -18.83 -33.45 -16.82
CA THR A 330 -18.33 -33.15 -15.47
C THR A 330 -18.60 -31.71 -15.04
N SER A 331 -19.29 -30.93 -15.88
CA SER A 331 -19.57 -29.51 -15.62
C SER A 331 -21.03 -29.20 -15.96
N ALA A 332 -21.66 -28.33 -15.18
CA ALA A 332 -23.03 -27.90 -15.43
C ALA A 332 -23.04 -26.50 -16.06
N VAL A 333 -23.54 -26.37 -17.28
CA VAL A 333 -23.68 -25.06 -17.94
C VAL A 333 -24.84 -24.28 -17.33
N ALA A 334 -24.56 -23.07 -16.86
CA ALA A 334 -25.52 -22.16 -16.22
C ALA A 334 -25.87 -20.93 -17.07
N GLY A 335 -25.10 -20.66 -18.12
CA GLY A 335 -25.33 -19.49 -18.97
C GLY A 335 -24.24 -19.25 -20.00
N LEU A 336 -24.26 -18.04 -20.57
CA LEU A 336 -23.31 -17.55 -21.58
C LEU A 336 -22.80 -16.16 -21.20
N ARG A 337 -21.53 -15.89 -21.44
CA ARG A 337 -20.95 -14.55 -21.45
C ARG A 337 -20.60 -14.17 -22.88
N ARG A 338 -21.27 -13.16 -23.41
CA ARG A 338 -21.00 -12.64 -24.76
C ARG A 338 -19.61 -12.02 -24.84
N LYS A 339 -19.05 -11.95 -26.04
CA LYS A 339 -17.76 -11.29 -26.29
C LYS A 339 -17.68 -9.85 -25.78
N ASP A 340 -18.81 -9.13 -25.74
CA ASP A 340 -18.89 -7.76 -25.21
C ASP A 340 -18.94 -7.70 -23.66
N GLY A 341 -18.95 -8.86 -22.99
CA GLY A 341 -19.03 -8.99 -21.54
C GLY A 341 -20.45 -9.20 -21.00
N THR A 342 -21.49 -9.14 -21.84
CA THR A 342 -22.88 -9.32 -21.40
C THR A 342 -23.09 -10.74 -20.86
N LEU A 343 -23.57 -10.83 -19.62
CA LEU A 343 -23.87 -12.10 -18.96
C LEU A 343 -25.34 -12.48 -19.17
N LEU A 344 -25.58 -13.68 -19.69
CA LEU A 344 -26.90 -14.26 -19.90
C LEU A 344 -26.99 -15.56 -19.11
N LEU A 345 -27.64 -15.53 -17.96
CA LEU A 345 -27.88 -16.73 -17.15
C LEU A 345 -29.15 -17.43 -17.65
N ASN A 346 -29.06 -18.74 -17.89
CA ASN A 346 -30.12 -19.58 -18.45
C ASN A 346 -30.91 -18.93 -19.62
N PRO A 347 -30.23 -18.51 -20.72
CA PRO A 347 -30.93 -17.97 -21.88
C PRO A 347 -31.81 -19.04 -22.56
N PRO A 348 -32.72 -18.64 -23.48
CA PRO A 348 -33.51 -19.61 -24.25
C PRO A 348 -32.64 -20.66 -24.95
N SER A 349 -33.07 -21.91 -24.99
CA SER A 349 -32.29 -23.03 -25.55
C SER A 349 -31.84 -22.81 -26.99
N GLY A 350 -32.64 -22.13 -27.82
CA GLY A 350 -32.28 -21.78 -29.21
C GLY A 350 -31.25 -20.65 -29.36
N THR A 351 -30.74 -20.09 -28.26
CA THR A 351 -29.76 -19.00 -28.31
C THR A 351 -28.44 -19.50 -28.88
N VAL A 352 -27.99 -18.93 -30.00
CA VAL A 352 -26.75 -19.37 -30.67
C VAL A 352 -25.51 -18.76 -30.01
N LEU A 353 -24.46 -19.56 -29.84
CA LEU A 353 -23.15 -19.13 -29.35
C LEU A 353 -22.31 -18.53 -30.48
N GLY A 354 -21.87 -17.28 -30.30
CA GLY A 354 -21.01 -16.59 -31.24
C GLY A 354 -19.53 -16.91 -31.03
N ALA A 355 -18.70 -16.55 -32.02
CA ALA A 355 -17.25 -16.69 -31.91
C ALA A 355 -16.69 -15.79 -30.80
N GLY A 356 -16.04 -16.39 -29.80
CA GLY A 356 -15.49 -15.68 -28.64
C GLY A 356 -16.48 -15.47 -27.50
N ASP A 357 -17.71 -15.98 -27.60
CA ASP A 357 -18.57 -16.15 -26.44
C ASP A 357 -17.98 -17.22 -25.51
N ALA A 358 -18.15 -17.04 -24.21
CA ALA A 358 -17.78 -18.03 -23.19
C ALA A 358 -19.03 -18.70 -22.62
N VAL A 359 -18.95 -19.98 -22.34
CA VAL A 359 -19.93 -20.63 -21.47
C VAL A 359 -19.67 -20.22 -20.02
N VAL A 360 -20.75 -20.11 -19.25
CA VAL A 360 -20.71 -20.01 -17.80
C VAL A 360 -21.01 -21.40 -17.27
N ALA A 361 -20.02 -22.04 -16.65
CA ALA A 361 -20.15 -23.41 -16.18
C ALA A 361 -19.83 -23.50 -14.69
N VAL A 362 -20.53 -24.38 -13.99
CA VAL A 362 -20.20 -24.82 -12.64
C VAL A 362 -19.30 -26.05 -12.79
N SER A 363 -18.08 -25.97 -12.26
CA SER A 363 -17.05 -27.01 -12.37
C SER A 363 -16.07 -26.94 -11.20
N ARG A 364 -15.31 -28.00 -10.96
CA ARG A 364 -14.35 -28.07 -9.85
C ARG A 364 -13.17 -27.08 -9.94
N ASP A 365 -12.72 -26.81 -11.16
CA ASP A 365 -11.61 -25.89 -11.44
C ASP A 365 -11.73 -25.34 -12.88
N ASP A 366 -10.98 -24.30 -13.24
CA ASP A 366 -11.03 -23.68 -14.56
C ASP A 366 -10.60 -24.61 -15.69
N ASP A 367 -9.64 -25.50 -15.43
CA ASP A 367 -9.12 -26.50 -16.37
C ASP A 367 -10.01 -27.74 -16.55
N THR A 368 -11.06 -27.88 -15.72
CA THR A 368 -12.00 -29.00 -15.75
C THR A 368 -13.23 -28.75 -16.62
N VAL A 369 -13.40 -27.55 -17.18
CA VAL A 369 -14.49 -27.22 -18.11
C VAL A 369 -14.19 -27.78 -19.50
N VAL A 370 -14.32 -29.10 -19.63
CA VAL A 370 -13.92 -29.86 -20.82
C VAL A 370 -15.14 -30.50 -21.48
N LEU A 371 -15.26 -30.34 -22.80
CA LEU A 371 -16.32 -31.00 -23.56
C LEU A 371 -16.24 -32.52 -23.45
N ALA A 372 -17.42 -33.15 -23.37
CA ALA A 372 -17.57 -34.58 -23.43
C ALA A 372 -16.93 -35.14 -24.73
N PRO A 373 -16.24 -36.30 -24.67
CA PRO A 373 -15.60 -36.91 -25.83
C PRO A 373 -16.61 -37.37 -26.90
N ALA A 374 -17.87 -37.60 -26.51
CA ALA A 374 -18.99 -37.82 -27.41
C ALA A 374 -20.22 -37.02 -26.93
N PRO A 375 -21.05 -36.47 -27.83
CA PRO A 375 -22.29 -35.82 -27.44
C PRO A 375 -23.21 -36.82 -26.74
N PHE A 376 -23.89 -36.40 -25.67
CA PHE A 376 -24.91 -37.22 -25.03
C PHE A 376 -25.99 -37.61 -26.06
N PRO A 377 -26.40 -38.88 -26.12
CA PRO A 377 -27.55 -39.28 -26.92
C PRO A 377 -28.78 -38.58 -26.34
N VAL A 378 -29.41 -37.73 -27.17
CA VAL A 378 -30.63 -36.98 -26.83
C VAL A 378 -31.85 -37.87 -26.97
#